data_AF-A0A950G1E2-F1
#
_entry.id   AF-A0A950G1E2-F1
#
_cell.length_a   1.000
_cell.length_b   1.000
_cell.length_c   1.000
_cell.angle_alpha   90.00
_cell.angle_beta   90.00
_cell.angle_gamma   90.00
#
_symmetry.space_group_name_H-M   'P 1'
#
loop_
_entity.id
_entity.type
_entity.pdbx_description
1 polymer ?
#
loop_
_entity_poly.entity_id
_entity_poly.type
_entity_poly.pdbx_seq_one_letter_code
_entity_poly.pdbx_strand_id
1 'polypeptide(L)'
;MLILRDGGGIQFDDGRSKSFEELLSEADPEDELIQPYPTGPQSYGTPAVNFDPGRFRCAALFKKMYGANAKEVESHLTTVPWLPHSAHLFIRITRVNGVDRQLEAVSAELDQLPPEDKKYVLKPGGTFSWRPIAGSDQLSAHSFGIAIDIDPAYSDYWRWNTSDDHGKLIPYKNRIPHRSVEIFERHGFIWGGKWYHYDTMHFEYRPELLQPGN
;
A
#
# COMPACT_ATOMS: atom_id res chain seq x y z
N MET A 1 -21.21 -1.96 -12.89
CA MET A 1 -20.72 -0.57 -12.99
C MET A 1 -20.60 -0.01 -11.59
N LEU A 2 -19.44 0.56 -11.27
CA LEU A 2 -19.17 1.23 -10.00
C LEU A 2 -19.52 2.71 -10.16
N ILE A 3 -20.34 3.25 -9.26
CA ILE A 3 -20.77 4.66 -9.29
C ILE A 3 -20.01 5.42 -8.20
N LEU A 4 -19.32 6.48 -8.60
CA LEU A 4 -18.58 7.35 -7.69
C LEU A 4 -19.46 8.48 -7.15
N ARG A 5 -18.98 9.15 -6.10
CA ARG A 5 -19.70 10.24 -5.41
C ARG A 5 -20.01 11.44 -6.31
N ASP A 6 -19.21 11.64 -7.35
CA ASP A 6 -19.42 12.68 -8.37
C ASP A 6 -20.51 12.29 -9.40
N GLY A 7 -21.13 11.11 -9.25
CA GLY A 7 -22.12 10.55 -10.17
C GLY A 7 -21.50 9.85 -11.39
N GLY A 8 -20.18 9.90 -11.56
CA GLY A 8 -19.51 9.26 -12.69
C GLY A 8 -19.38 7.75 -12.51
N GLY A 9 -19.59 6.99 -13.59
CA GLY A 9 -19.40 5.54 -13.62
C GLY A 9 -18.00 5.08 -14.02
N ILE A 10 -17.61 3.88 -13.56
CA ILE A 10 -16.49 3.07 -14.07
C ILE A 10 -17.01 1.64 -14.29
N GLN A 11 -16.63 1.00 -15.39
CA GLN A 11 -16.95 -0.41 -15.62
C GLN A 11 -16.31 -1.25 -14.50
N PHE A 12 -17.12 -2.10 -13.87
CA PHE A 12 -16.66 -2.86 -12.71
C PHE A 12 -15.90 -4.13 -13.10
N ASP A 13 -16.30 -4.75 -14.21
CA ASP A 13 -15.77 -6.02 -14.71
C ASP A 13 -15.88 -5.98 -16.25
N ASP A 14 -14.76 -6.21 -16.93
CA ASP A 14 -14.62 -6.25 -18.39
C ASP A 14 -14.91 -7.63 -19.01
N GLY A 15 -15.11 -8.65 -18.18
CA GLY A 15 -15.42 -10.03 -18.54
C GLY A 15 -14.24 -10.81 -19.10
N ARG A 16 -13.01 -10.26 -19.07
CA ARG A 16 -11.81 -10.93 -19.57
C ARG A 16 -11.21 -11.84 -18.49
N SER A 17 -10.76 -13.01 -18.91
CA SER A 17 -9.82 -13.80 -18.10
C SER A 17 -8.40 -13.29 -18.35
N LYS A 18 -7.75 -12.75 -17.32
CA LYS A 18 -6.44 -12.09 -17.42
C LYS A 18 -5.32 -12.98 -16.84
N SER A 19 -4.15 -12.95 -17.46
CA SER A 19 -2.91 -13.52 -16.88
C SER A 19 -2.44 -12.71 -15.67
N PHE A 20 -1.46 -13.20 -14.91
CA PHE A 20 -0.89 -12.46 -13.80
C PHE A 20 -0.26 -11.12 -14.25
N GLU A 21 0.40 -11.12 -15.40
CA GLU A 21 0.99 -9.93 -16.01
C GLU A 21 -0.10 -8.95 -16.47
N GLU A 22 -1.16 -9.45 -17.10
CA GLU A 22 -2.31 -8.63 -17.50
C GLU A 22 -3.01 -8.03 -16.27
N LEU A 23 -3.18 -8.77 -15.18
CA LEU A 23 -3.71 -8.25 -13.91
C LEU A 23 -2.84 -7.12 -13.32
N LEU A 24 -1.52 -7.17 -13.53
CA LEU A 24 -0.62 -6.10 -13.08
C LEU A 24 -0.70 -4.84 -13.95
N SER A 25 -1.07 -4.95 -15.24
CA SER A 25 -1.03 -3.84 -16.19
C SER A 25 -2.39 -3.33 -16.67
N GLU A 26 -3.44 -4.13 -16.57
CA GLU A 26 -4.75 -3.91 -17.19
C GLU A 26 -5.93 -4.18 -16.25
N ALA A 27 -5.69 -4.24 -14.93
CA ALA A 27 -6.75 -4.47 -13.95
C ALA A 27 -7.88 -3.43 -14.00
N ASP A 28 -9.09 -3.92 -13.80
CA ASP A 28 -10.33 -3.22 -13.52
C ASP A 28 -10.75 -3.45 -12.05
N PRO A 29 -11.82 -2.79 -11.55
CA PRO A 29 -12.09 -2.72 -10.11
C PRO A 29 -12.34 -4.06 -9.39
N GLU A 30 -12.92 -5.05 -10.06
CA GLU A 30 -13.09 -6.41 -9.56
C GLU A 30 -11.76 -7.17 -9.42
N ASP A 31 -10.82 -6.97 -10.36
CA ASP A 31 -9.50 -7.61 -10.37
C ASP A 31 -8.71 -7.24 -9.11
N GLU A 32 -8.92 -6.03 -8.59
CA GLU A 32 -8.31 -5.58 -7.33
C GLU A 32 -8.69 -6.45 -6.13
N LEU A 33 -9.80 -7.17 -6.20
CA LEU A 33 -10.42 -7.93 -5.10
C LEU A 33 -10.24 -9.44 -5.21
N ILE A 34 -9.67 -9.96 -6.30
CA ILE A 34 -9.60 -11.41 -6.56
C ILE A 34 -8.68 -12.15 -5.59
N GLN A 35 -7.72 -11.44 -4.98
CA GLN A 35 -6.83 -11.98 -3.95
C GLN A 35 -7.24 -11.44 -2.59
N PRO A 36 -7.82 -12.28 -1.70
CA PRO A 36 -8.24 -11.83 -0.39
C PRO A 36 -7.02 -11.42 0.45
N TYR A 37 -7.07 -10.25 1.07
CA TYR A 37 -5.99 -9.81 1.95
C TYR A 37 -6.06 -10.53 3.30
N PRO A 38 -5.05 -11.33 3.68
CA PRO A 38 -5.11 -12.07 4.94
C PRO A 38 -4.78 -11.14 6.11
N THR A 39 -5.51 -11.27 7.22
CA THR A 39 -5.28 -10.51 8.47
C THR A 39 -5.03 -11.43 9.66
N GLY A 40 -4.51 -10.87 10.74
CA GLY A 40 -4.27 -11.58 12.01
C GLY A 40 -3.02 -12.46 12.04
N PRO A 41 -2.74 -13.14 13.17
CA PRO A 41 -1.43 -13.77 13.44
C PRO A 41 -0.99 -14.86 12.44
N GLN A 42 -1.95 -15.54 11.80
CA GLN A 42 -1.68 -16.58 10.80
C GLN A 42 -1.22 -16.01 9.45
N SER A 43 -1.36 -14.70 9.23
CA SER A 43 -1.08 -14.04 7.95
C SER A 43 0.39 -13.71 7.69
N TYR A 44 1.29 -13.93 8.66
CA TYR A 44 2.71 -13.53 8.58
C TYR A 44 3.64 -14.63 8.03
N GLY A 45 3.07 -15.69 7.48
CA GLY A 45 3.84 -16.73 6.79
C GLY A 45 4.37 -16.25 5.42
N THR A 46 5.25 -17.05 4.83
CA THR A 46 5.73 -16.82 3.45
C THR A 46 4.54 -16.81 2.47
N PRO A 47 4.34 -15.72 1.71
CA PRO A 47 3.28 -15.66 0.72
C PRO A 47 3.47 -16.71 -0.39
N ALA A 48 2.35 -17.27 -0.88
CA ALA A 48 2.38 -18.21 -2.00
C ALA A 48 2.84 -17.51 -3.30
N VAL A 49 3.37 -18.27 -4.26
CA VAL A 49 3.82 -17.71 -5.55
C VAL A 49 2.70 -16.88 -6.20
N ASN A 50 3.04 -15.65 -6.60
CA ASN A 50 2.13 -14.69 -7.22
C ASN A 50 0.91 -14.28 -6.36
N PHE A 51 0.95 -14.56 -5.06
CA PHE A 51 -0.04 -14.06 -4.11
C PHE A 51 0.39 -12.68 -3.59
N ASP A 52 -0.24 -11.65 -4.13
CA ASP A 52 0.10 -10.24 -4.04
C ASP A 52 -1.16 -9.38 -3.76
N PRO A 53 -1.93 -9.66 -2.69
CA PRO A 53 -3.24 -9.02 -2.47
C PRO A 53 -3.11 -7.49 -2.41
N GLY A 54 -3.84 -6.81 -3.31
CA GLY A 54 -3.80 -5.36 -3.51
C GLY A 54 -2.78 -4.85 -4.54
N ARG A 55 -1.92 -5.69 -5.15
CA ARG A 55 -1.00 -5.21 -6.21
C ARG A 55 -1.67 -4.98 -7.56
N PHE A 56 -2.80 -5.63 -7.84
CA PHE A 56 -3.63 -5.33 -9.00
C PHE A 56 -4.38 -4.02 -8.73
N ARG A 57 -4.29 -3.07 -9.67
CA ARG A 57 -4.79 -1.71 -9.49
C ARG A 57 -5.42 -1.19 -10.77
N CYS A 58 -6.67 -0.76 -10.68
CA CYS A 58 -7.35 -0.05 -11.73
C CYS A 58 -6.92 1.43 -11.72
N ALA A 59 -5.94 1.74 -12.58
CA ALA A 59 -5.42 3.11 -12.70
C ALA A 59 -6.52 4.15 -13.01
N ALA A 60 -7.55 3.76 -13.77
CA ALA A 60 -8.68 4.63 -14.07
C ALA A 60 -9.49 4.97 -12.82
N LEU A 61 -9.74 3.99 -11.94
CA LEU A 61 -10.43 4.18 -10.68
C LEU A 61 -9.64 5.11 -9.75
N PHE A 62 -8.34 4.87 -9.60
CA PHE A 62 -7.49 5.67 -8.72
C PHE A 62 -7.34 7.12 -9.20
N LYS A 63 -7.17 7.32 -10.52
CA LYS A 63 -7.16 8.67 -11.11
C LYS A 63 -8.45 9.42 -10.86
N LYS A 64 -9.60 8.73 -10.96
CA LYS A 64 -10.90 9.35 -10.75
C LYS A 64 -11.16 9.70 -9.28
N MET A 65 -10.66 8.89 -8.35
CA MET A 65 -10.77 9.18 -6.92
C MET A 65 -9.80 10.26 -6.44
N TYR A 66 -8.52 10.15 -6.81
CA TYR A 66 -7.44 10.90 -6.16
C TYR A 66 -6.88 12.05 -7.01
N GLY A 67 -7.05 12.01 -8.33
CA GLY A 67 -6.56 13.01 -9.28
C GLY A 67 -5.94 12.38 -10.53
N ALA A 68 -6.16 12.99 -11.69
CA ALA A 68 -5.73 12.46 -12.99
C ALA A 68 -4.23 12.71 -13.28
N ASN A 69 -3.62 13.67 -12.60
CA ASN A 69 -2.23 14.07 -12.76
C ASN A 69 -1.62 14.55 -11.42
N ALA A 70 -0.29 14.74 -11.41
CA ALA A 70 0.47 15.16 -10.22
C ALA A 70 -0.11 16.43 -9.57
N LYS A 71 -0.47 17.44 -10.37
CA LYS A 71 -0.97 18.73 -9.87
C LYS A 71 -2.31 18.57 -9.16
N GLU A 72 -3.22 17.77 -9.71
CA GLU A 72 -4.51 17.48 -9.08
C GLU A 72 -4.33 16.73 -7.76
N VAL A 73 -3.49 15.68 -7.73
CA VAL A 73 -3.21 14.94 -6.49
C VAL A 73 -2.57 15.86 -5.46
N GLU A 74 -1.58 16.67 -5.85
CA GLU A 74 -0.90 17.62 -4.95
C GLU A 74 -1.86 18.61 -4.29
N SER A 75 -2.91 19.03 -5.01
CA SER A 75 -3.94 19.94 -4.48
C SER A 75 -4.76 19.30 -3.35
N HIS A 76 -4.83 17.97 -3.32
CA HIS A 76 -5.52 17.21 -2.28
C HIS A 76 -4.62 16.88 -1.07
N LEU A 77 -3.31 17.07 -1.17
CA LEU A 77 -2.37 16.70 -0.09
C LEU A 77 -2.46 17.65 1.11
N THR A 78 -2.33 17.08 2.30
CA THR A 78 -2.18 17.77 3.58
C THR A 78 -0.94 17.28 4.30
N THR A 79 -0.55 18.03 5.32
CA THR A 79 0.54 17.64 6.22
C THR A 79 -0.03 16.98 7.46
N VAL A 80 0.54 15.83 7.84
CA VAL A 80 0.21 15.06 9.05
C VAL A 80 1.45 14.98 9.94
N PRO A 81 1.34 15.18 11.26
CA PRO A 81 2.44 14.96 12.18
C PRO A 81 2.81 13.47 12.25
N TRP A 82 4.08 13.14 12.06
CA TRP A 82 4.61 11.78 12.12
C TRP A 82 5.42 11.58 13.41
N LEU A 83 4.93 10.70 14.28
CA LEU A 83 5.47 10.39 15.61
C LEU A 83 5.77 11.69 16.39
N PRO A 84 4.73 12.46 16.77
CA PRO A 84 4.86 13.82 17.32
C PRO A 84 5.69 13.94 18.59
N HIS A 85 5.92 12.85 19.33
CA HIS A 85 6.74 12.79 20.54
C HIS A 85 8.13 12.17 20.32
N SER A 86 8.34 11.44 19.23
CA SER A 86 9.59 10.69 19.00
C SER A 86 10.37 11.14 17.77
N ALA A 87 9.73 11.25 16.60
CA ALA A 87 10.42 11.67 15.37
C ALA A 87 10.26 13.17 15.10
N HIS A 88 9.15 13.78 15.56
CA HIS A 88 8.83 15.20 15.30
C HIS A 88 8.86 15.57 13.82
N LEU A 89 8.44 14.64 12.95
CA LEU A 89 8.43 14.83 11.51
C LEU A 89 7.03 15.25 11.03
N PHE A 90 6.98 15.70 9.78
CA PHE A 90 5.76 16.05 9.09
C PHE A 90 5.78 15.39 7.71
N ILE A 91 4.71 14.68 7.36
CA ILE A 91 4.61 13.95 6.09
C ILE A 91 3.38 14.39 5.31
N ARG A 92 3.44 14.33 3.97
CA ARG A 92 2.37 14.79 3.09
C ARG A 92 1.58 13.61 2.53
N ILE A 93 0.27 13.57 2.80
CA ILE A 93 -0.63 12.52 2.32
C ILE A 93 -1.98 13.12 1.88
N THR A 94 -2.78 12.40 1.10
CA THR A 94 -4.07 12.92 0.59
C THR A 94 -5.12 13.06 1.69
N ARG A 95 -6.00 14.06 1.56
CA ARG A 95 -7.23 14.16 2.39
C ARG A 95 -8.38 13.34 1.84
N VAL A 96 -8.30 12.93 0.58
CA VAL A 96 -9.35 12.18 -0.10
C VAL A 96 -9.61 10.89 0.67
N ASN A 97 -10.89 10.53 0.84
CA ASN A 97 -11.33 9.35 1.60
C ASN A 97 -10.85 9.32 3.08
N GLY A 98 -10.34 10.42 3.61
CA GLY A 98 -9.88 10.53 5.00
C GLY A 98 -8.53 9.87 5.29
N VAL A 99 -7.72 9.61 4.27
CA VAL A 99 -6.41 8.95 4.40
C VAL A 99 -5.49 9.68 5.39
N ASP A 100 -5.52 11.01 5.39
CA ASP A 100 -4.80 11.86 6.33
C ASP A 100 -5.15 11.57 7.79
N ARG A 101 -6.44 11.48 8.11
CA ARG A 101 -6.92 11.19 9.47
C ARG A 101 -6.53 9.76 9.90
N GLN A 102 -6.62 8.81 8.97
CA GLN A 102 -6.23 7.43 9.24
C GLN A 102 -4.72 7.31 9.48
N LEU A 103 -3.90 8.01 8.70
CA LEU A 103 -2.45 8.03 8.92
C LEU A 103 -2.06 8.78 10.20
N GLU A 104 -2.78 9.83 10.57
CA GLU A 104 -2.56 10.53 11.84
C GLU A 104 -2.84 9.61 13.04
N ALA A 105 -3.90 8.80 12.96
CA ALA A 105 -4.20 7.80 14.00
C ALA A 105 -3.12 6.70 14.07
N VAL A 106 -2.65 6.20 12.92
CA VAL A 106 -1.50 5.28 12.84
C VAL A 106 -0.27 5.90 13.50
N SER A 107 0.07 7.14 13.14
CA SER A 107 1.20 7.89 13.68
C SER A 107 1.12 7.98 15.21
N ALA A 108 -0.03 8.37 15.75
CA ALA A 108 -0.23 8.48 17.19
C ALA A 108 -0.05 7.14 17.92
N GLU A 109 -0.58 6.03 17.37
CA GLU A 109 -0.44 4.70 17.97
C GLU A 109 0.99 4.16 17.89
N LEU A 110 1.65 4.30 16.74
CA LEU A 110 3.06 3.93 16.57
C LEU A 110 3.96 4.70 17.55
N ASP A 111 3.62 5.94 17.86
CA ASP A 111 4.39 6.76 18.79
C ASP A 111 4.28 6.29 20.25
N GLN A 112 3.31 5.45 20.58
CA GLN A 112 3.19 4.80 21.89
C GLN A 112 3.96 3.48 21.98
N LEU A 113 4.52 2.98 20.87
CA LEU A 113 5.30 1.74 20.88
C LEU A 113 6.61 1.90 21.67
N PRO A 114 7.11 0.80 22.25
CA PRO A 114 8.39 0.85 22.95
C PRO A 114 9.55 1.05 21.94
N PRO A 115 10.72 1.56 22.37
CA PRO A 115 11.81 1.93 21.47
C PRO A 115 12.27 0.83 20.50
N GLU A 116 12.22 -0.43 20.93
CA GLU A 116 12.60 -1.60 20.14
C GLU A 116 11.73 -1.81 18.89
N ASP A 117 10.45 -1.45 18.96
CA ASP A 117 9.49 -1.51 17.85
C ASP A 117 9.42 -0.17 17.10
N LYS A 118 9.63 0.93 17.81
CA LYS A 118 9.55 2.27 17.20
C LYS A 118 10.67 2.53 16.20
N LYS A 119 11.85 1.93 16.37
CA LYS A 119 13.01 2.13 15.48
C LYS A 119 12.70 1.88 14.00
N TYR A 120 11.73 1.01 13.69
CA TYR A 120 11.32 0.65 12.34
C TYR A 120 10.51 1.75 11.61
N VAL A 121 10.04 2.76 12.34
CA VAL A 121 9.14 3.81 11.82
C VAL A 121 9.65 5.23 12.04
N LEU A 122 10.81 5.41 12.68
CA LEU A 122 11.36 6.73 13.02
C LEU A 122 11.73 7.57 11.79
N LYS A 123 12.19 6.94 10.70
CA LYS A 123 12.68 7.64 9.50
C LYS A 123 11.94 7.14 8.26
N PRO A 124 10.73 7.63 7.97
CA PRO A 124 9.95 7.16 6.82
C PRO A 124 10.71 7.36 5.51
N GLY A 125 10.63 6.37 4.62
CA GLY A 125 11.26 6.36 3.29
C GLY A 125 10.58 7.28 2.27
N GLY A 126 9.31 7.63 2.49
CA GLY A 126 8.61 8.59 1.66
C GLY A 126 7.08 8.43 1.69
N THR A 127 6.40 9.42 1.11
CA THR A 127 4.93 9.42 0.93
C THR A 127 4.60 9.79 -0.52
N PHE A 128 4.17 11.02 -0.82
CA PHE A 128 3.82 11.39 -2.19
C PHE A 128 5.03 11.42 -3.13
N SER A 129 4.91 10.72 -4.27
CA SER A 129 5.86 10.78 -5.39
C SER A 129 5.13 10.36 -6.66
N TRP A 130 4.90 11.29 -7.58
CA TRP A 130 4.26 10.99 -8.87
C TRP A 130 5.24 10.27 -9.78
N ARG A 131 5.13 8.94 -9.83
CA ARG A 131 6.03 8.08 -10.61
C ARG A 131 5.40 6.72 -10.96
N PRO A 132 5.86 6.09 -12.06
CA PRO A 132 5.57 4.69 -12.28
C PRO A 132 6.22 3.79 -11.23
N ILE A 133 5.69 2.58 -11.09
CA ILE A 133 6.32 1.47 -10.37
C ILE A 133 7.59 1.05 -11.14
N ALA A 134 8.66 0.70 -10.43
CA ALA A 134 9.91 0.30 -11.07
C ALA A 134 9.70 -0.89 -12.04
N GLY A 135 9.99 -0.70 -13.32
CA GLY A 135 9.83 -1.72 -14.36
C GLY A 135 8.39 -1.93 -14.84
N SER A 136 7.51 -0.95 -14.67
CA SER A 136 6.14 -0.95 -15.18
C SER A 136 5.75 0.47 -15.62
N ASP A 137 4.75 0.61 -16.48
CA ASP A 137 4.14 1.90 -16.83
C ASP A 137 3.01 2.30 -15.86
N GLN A 138 2.64 1.42 -14.93
CA GLN A 138 1.61 1.69 -13.94
C GLN A 138 2.07 2.65 -12.85
N LEU A 139 1.22 3.60 -12.48
CA LEU A 139 1.50 4.54 -11.40
C LEU A 139 1.58 3.81 -10.06
N SER A 140 2.57 4.19 -9.26
CA SER A 140 2.69 3.73 -7.88
C SER A 140 1.55 4.31 -7.01
N ALA A 141 1.16 3.60 -5.95
CA ALA A 141 0.26 4.13 -4.92
C ALA A 141 0.77 5.45 -4.29
N HIS A 142 2.09 5.65 -4.24
CA HIS A 142 2.70 6.93 -3.86
C HIS A 142 2.27 8.09 -4.76
N SER A 143 1.93 7.83 -6.03
CA SER A 143 1.45 8.86 -6.97
C SER A 143 0.09 9.41 -6.59
N PHE A 144 -0.71 8.66 -5.83
CA PHE A 144 -2.04 9.07 -5.40
C PHE A 144 -2.05 9.62 -3.96
N GLY A 145 -0.87 9.67 -3.33
CA GLY A 145 -0.74 10.12 -1.95
C GLY A 145 -1.51 9.24 -0.98
N ILE A 146 -1.58 7.93 -1.22
CA ILE A 146 -2.27 6.96 -0.35
C ILE A 146 -1.30 5.97 0.30
N ALA A 147 0.01 6.15 0.09
CA ALA A 147 1.03 5.23 0.56
C ALA A 147 2.11 5.94 1.39
N ILE A 148 2.71 5.17 2.29
CA ILE A 148 3.89 5.53 3.07
C ILE A 148 4.87 4.36 3.05
N ASP A 149 6.14 4.68 2.83
CA ASP A 149 7.23 3.78 3.15
C ASP A 149 7.75 4.12 4.55
N ILE A 150 7.82 3.14 5.46
CA ILE A 150 8.44 3.29 6.78
C ILE A 150 9.98 3.26 6.66
N ASP A 151 10.75 2.94 7.71
CA ASP A 151 12.21 3.06 7.66
C ASP A 151 12.86 2.03 6.71
N PRO A 152 13.46 2.47 5.58
CA PRO A 152 14.05 1.56 4.60
C PRO A 152 15.27 0.80 5.17
N ALA A 153 15.98 1.34 6.17
CA ALA A 153 17.14 0.67 6.76
C ALA A 153 16.77 -0.63 7.49
N TYR A 154 15.52 -0.72 7.96
CA TYR A 154 14.98 -1.90 8.63
C TYR A 154 14.05 -2.73 7.75
N SER A 155 13.97 -2.42 6.46
CA SER A 155 13.07 -3.08 5.53
C SER A 155 13.80 -3.96 4.51
N ASP A 156 13.05 -4.84 3.89
CA ASP A 156 13.46 -5.78 2.85
C ASP A 156 12.52 -5.64 1.64
N TYR A 157 13.09 -5.66 0.43
CA TYR A 157 12.38 -5.61 -0.84
C TYR A 157 12.79 -6.79 -1.71
N TRP A 158 11.82 -7.42 -2.36
CA TRP A 158 12.03 -8.69 -3.07
C TRP A 158 13.16 -8.63 -4.11
N ARG A 159 13.31 -7.52 -4.84
CA ARG A 159 14.38 -7.36 -5.85
C ARG A 159 15.79 -7.28 -5.26
N TRP A 160 15.92 -6.97 -3.97
CA TRP A 160 17.23 -7.02 -3.30
C TRP A 160 17.66 -8.45 -2.97
N ASN A 161 16.70 -9.38 -3.01
CA ASN A 161 16.87 -10.76 -2.56
C ASN A 161 16.69 -11.78 -3.69
N THR A 162 16.38 -11.33 -4.91
CA THR A 162 16.49 -12.15 -6.12
C THR A 162 17.95 -12.18 -6.54
N SER A 163 18.62 -13.32 -6.37
CA SER A 163 19.80 -13.63 -7.17
C SER A 163 19.44 -13.68 -8.66
N ASP A 164 20.36 -13.39 -9.57
CA ASP A 164 20.21 -13.38 -11.04
C ASP A 164 19.77 -14.74 -11.66
N ASP A 165 19.37 -15.71 -10.84
CA ASP A 165 18.93 -17.05 -11.23
C ASP A 165 17.42 -17.05 -11.53
N HIS A 166 17.10 -16.85 -12.81
CA HIS A 166 15.78 -16.87 -13.43
C HIS A 166 15.07 -18.25 -13.31
N GLY A 167 14.72 -18.66 -12.08
CA GLY A 167 14.00 -19.92 -11.84
C GLY A 167 13.83 -20.38 -10.39
N LYS A 168 14.45 -19.72 -9.39
CA LYS A 168 14.21 -20.03 -7.97
C LYS A 168 13.15 -19.13 -7.34
N LEU A 169 12.44 -19.68 -6.36
CA LEU A 169 11.48 -18.96 -5.52
C LEU A 169 12.14 -17.76 -4.83
N ILE A 170 11.42 -16.63 -4.73
CA ILE A 170 11.89 -15.45 -4.01
C ILE A 170 12.02 -15.81 -2.52
N PRO A 171 13.20 -15.69 -1.89
CA PRO A 171 13.33 -15.93 -0.46
C PRO A 171 12.65 -14.80 0.31
N TYR A 172 11.63 -15.14 1.10
CA TYR A 172 10.93 -14.18 1.95
C TYR A 172 11.81 -13.71 3.11
N LYS A 173 11.82 -12.39 3.34
CA LYS A 173 12.49 -11.77 4.47
C LYS A 173 11.59 -10.69 5.05
N ASN A 174 11.50 -10.66 6.37
CA ASN A 174 10.83 -9.60 7.09
C ASN A 174 11.58 -9.30 8.39
N ARG A 175 11.69 -8.00 8.70
CA ARG A 175 12.18 -7.50 9.98
C ARG A 175 11.16 -6.61 10.68
N ILE A 176 10.07 -6.22 10.01
CA ILE A 176 9.05 -5.33 10.53
C ILE A 176 8.22 -6.06 11.59
N PRO A 177 8.09 -5.48 12.81
CA PRO A 177 7.25 -6.06 13.85
C PRO A 177 5.79 -6.16 13.40
N HIS A 178 5.17 -7.31 13.67
CA HIS A 178 3.76 -7.55 13.33
C HIS A 178 2.84 -6.51 13.96
N ARG A 179 3.17 -6.04 15.18
CA ARG A 179 2.39 -5.01 15.87
C ARG A 179 2.29 -3.69 15.09
N SER A 180 3.36 -3.30 14.38
CA SER A 180 3.31 -2.12 13.50
C SER A 180 2.33 -2.36 12.36
N VAL A 181 2.37 -3.55 11.75
CA VAL A 181 1.46 -3.96 10.68
C VAL A 181 0.00 -3.96 11.15
N GLU A 182 -0.28 -4.52 12.33
CA GLU A 182 -1.62 -4.53 12.93
C GLU A 182 -2.18 -3.12 13.18
N ILE A 183 -1.34 -2.15 13.56
CA ILE A 183 -1.74 -0.75 13.71
C ILE A 183 -2.19 -0.19 12.36
N PHE A 184 -1.39 -0.37 11.30
CA PHE A 184 -1.75 0.06 9.96
C PHE A 184 -3.06 -0.57 9.46
N GLU A 185 -3.22 -1.89 9.64
CA GLU A 185 -4.41 -2.63 9.20
C GLU A 185 -5.69 -2.15 9.90
N ARG A 186 -5.64 -1.86 11.20
CA ARG A 186 -6.79 -1.28 11.92
C ARG A 186 -7.27 0.04 11.31
N HIS A 187 -6.37 0.77 10.66
CA HIS A 187 -6.65 2.06 10.05
C HIS A 187 -6.82 2.00 8.53
N GLY A 188 -6.97 0.81 7.94
CA GLY A 188 -7.29 0.65 6.53
C GLY A 188 -6.08 0.61 5.60
N PHE A 189 -4.86 0.46 6.14
CA PHE A 189 -3.65 0.29 5.34
C PHE A 189 -3.27 -1.18 5.23
N ILE A 190 -3.10 -1.65 3.99
CA ILE A 190 -2.49 -2.96 3.72
C ILE A 190 -0.97 -2.83 3.68
N TRP A 191 -0.29 -3.92 3.99
CA TRP A 191 1.15 -4.01 4.04
C TRP A 191 1.75 -4.81 2.89
N GLY A 192 2.76 -4.24 2.24
CA GLY A 192 3.49 -4.85 1.13
C GLY A 192 4.33 -6.06 1.51
N GLY A 193 4.57 -6.29 2.80
CA GLY A 193 5.21 -7.51 3.28
C GLY A 193 4.37 -8.78 3.20
N LYS A 194 3.08 -8.69 2.83
CA LYS A 194 2.21 -9.85 2.57
C LYS A 194 2.15 -10.26 1.09
N TRP A 195 2.92 -9.61 0.24
CA TRP A 195 3.04 -9.95 -1.17
C TRP A 195 4.15 -10.98 -1.39
N TYR A 196 3.98 -11.88 -2.36
CA TYR A 196 5.08 -12.70 -2.87
C TYR A 196 6.21 -11.83 -3.40
N HIS A 197 5.85 -10.79 -4.13
CA HIS A 197 6.75 -9.70 -4.52
C HIS A 197 6.81 -8.63 -3.42
N TYR A 198 7.27 -9.03 -2.23
CA TYR A 198 7.20 -8.21 -1.02
C TYR A 198 7.94 -6.89 -1.09
N ASP A 199 7.32 -5.88 -0.48
CA ASP A 199 7.93 -4.59 -0.16
C ASP A 199 7.60 -4.24 1.29
N THR A 200 8.49 -4.61 2.22
CA THR A 200 8.15 -4.56 3.66
C THR A 200 8.18 -3.15 4.25
N MET A 201 8.76 -2.16 3.56
CA MET A 201 8.61 -0.76 3.97
C MET A 201 7.23 -0.22 3.61
N HIS A 202 6.56 -0.81 2.62
CA HIS A 202 5.42 -0.21 1.95
C HIS A 202 4.10 -0.49 2.65
N PHE A 203 3.33 0.58 2.90
CA PHE A 203 1.94 0.53 3.33
C PHE A 203 1.09 1.40 2.42
N GLU A 204 -0.08 0.91 1.99
CA GLU A 204 -1.02 1.68 1.18
C GLU A 204 -2.46 1.57 1.69
N TYR A 205 -3.19 2.68 1.64
CA TYR A 205 -4.57 2.74 2.10
C TYR A 205 -5.51 2.04 1.12
N ARG A 206 -6.04 0.89 1.54
CA ARG A 206 -6.95 0.01 0.79
C ARG A 206 -8.00 -0.60 1.74
N PRO A 207 -8.84 0.23 2.38
CA PRO A 207 -9.79 -0.24 3.39
C PRO A 207 -10.78 -1.28 2.85
N GLU A 208 -11.05 -1.27 1.55
CA GLU A 208 -11.90 -2.25 0.86
C GLU A 208 -11.35 -3.68 0.91
N LEU A 209 -10.04 -3.86 1.11
CA LEU A 209 -9.41 -5.18 1.27
C LEU A 209 -9.40 -5.68 2.71
N LEU A 210 -9.74 -4.82 3.68
CA LEU A 210 -9.63 -5.09 5.12
C LEU A 210 -10.98 -5.25 5.81
N GLN A 211 -12.09 -5.14 5.07
CA GLN A 211 -13.40 -5.38 5.65
C GLN A 211 -13.63 -6.88 5.89
N PRO A 212 -14.20 -7.28 7.04
CA PRO A 212 -14.63 -8.65 7.23
C PRO A 212 -15.69 -8.97 6.19
N GLY A 213 -15.62 -10.17 5.60
CA GLY A 213 -16.74 -10.72 4.85
C GLY A 213 -18.01 -10.62 5.68
N ASN A 214 -19.08 -10.10 5.07
CA ASN A 214 -20.41 -9.99 5.66
C ASN A 214 -20.85 -11.27 6.37
#